data_AF-A0A6I4YLN2-F1
#
_entry.id   AF-A0A6I4YLN2-F1
#
_cell.length_a   1.000
_cell.length_b   1.000
_cell.length_c   1.000
_cell.angle_alpha   90.00
_cell.angle_beta   90.00
_cell.angle_gamma   90.00
#
_symmetry.space_group_name_H-M   'P 1'
#
loop_
_entity.id
_entity.type
_entity.pdbx_description
1 polymer ?
#
loop_
_entity_poly.entity_id
_entity_poly.type
_entity_poly.pdbx_seq_one_letter_code
_entity_poly.pdbx_strand_id
1 'polypeptide(L)'
;MRTIALTAALLTTLTACTAVQPGTTDYAPLVQSSPESVTRVAPGQTVYVQYTYPRALLDENDAFDAYFDDLTFNYSGASASNPTVPDVSRPANWLTLKTFDAPKGVTITPTKVTIMRKVNKTTVSMGSVNVRYNEQFQVLYKVSAAADAETGVDLASVTFTSGKQDADVKLLLNVNK
;
A
#
# COMPACT_ATOMS: atom_id res chain seq x y z
N MET A 1 50.75 -57.20 6.29
CA MET A 1 50.14 -56.36 5.23
C MET A 1 48.75 -55.96 5.69
N ARG A 2 48.64 -54.74 6.21
CA ARG A 2 47.77 -53.64 5.73
C ARG A 2 46.29 -53.73 6.15
N THR A 3 46.00 -52.97 7.20
CA THR A 3 44.72 -52.39 7.64
C THR A 3 44.01 -51.60 6.53
N ILE A 4 42.69 -51.37 6.69
CA ILE A 4 41.84 -50.23 6.24
C ILE A 4 40.46 -50.80 5.83
N ALA A 5 39.28 -50.27 6.14
CA ALA A 5 38.72 -49.43 7.21
C ALA A 5 37.21 -49.39 6.93
N LEU A 6 36.38 -49.34 7.98
CA LEU A 6 34.96 -48.97 7.90
C LEU A 6 34.78 -47.66 7.12
N THR A 7 33.77 -47.57 6.26
CA THR A 7 33.19 -46.27 5.90
C THR A 7 31.68 -46.42 5.73
N ALA A 8 30.97 -46.08 6.81
CA ALA A 8 29.56 -45.79 6.81
C ALA A 8 29.34 -44.55 5.94
N ALA A 9 28.63 -44.70 4.82
CA ALA A 9 28.13 -43.56 4.06
C ALA A 9 26.94 -42.96 4.82
N LEU A 10 27.20 -41.89 5.57
CA LEU A 10 26.17 -41.00 6.12
C LEU A 10 25.30 -40.49 4.97
N LEU A 11 24.03 -40.87 4.97
CA LEU A 11 22.97 -40.21 4.22
C LEU A 11 22.78 -38.81 4.82
N THR A 12 23.43 -37.81 4.22
CA THR A 12 23.12 -36.40 4.45
C THR A 12 21.74 -36.11 3.87
N THR A 13 20.71 -36.20 4.71
CA THR A 13 19.41 -35.60 4.41
C THR A 13 19.59 -34.08 4.44
N LEU A 14 20.01 -33.50 3.31
CA LEU A 14 19.77 -32.10 3.04
C LEU A 14 18.25 -31.92 3.03
N THR A 15 17.69 -31.44 4.13
CA THR A 15 16.37 -30.81 4.11
C THR A 15 16.54 -29.58 3.23
N ALA A 16 16.30 -29.76 1.94
CA ALA A 16 16.21 -28.67 1.00
C ALA A 16 15.17 -27.70 1.57
N CYS A 17 15.62 -26.51 1.99
CA CYS A 17 14.76 -25.34 2.05
C CYS A 17 14.17 -25.23 0.65
N THR A 18 12.94 -25.68 0.47
CA THR A 18 12.23 -25.52 -0.80
C THR A 18 12.17 -24.02 -1.04
N ALA A 19 12.92 -23.55 -2.04
CA ALA A 19 12.80 -22.21 -2.54
C ALA A 19 11.32 -22.01 -2.90
N VAL A 20 10.64 -21.13 -2.17
CA VAL A 20 9.27 -20.74 -2.49
C VAL A 20 9.34 -20.12 -3.89
N GLN A 21 8.84 -20.85 -4.87
CA GLN A 21 8.75 -20.41 -6.25
C GLN A 21 7.94 -19.11 -6.25
N PRO A 22 8.46 -17.97 -6.75
CA PRO A 22 7.68 -16.75 -6.88
C PRO A 22 6.67 -16.97 -8.02
N GLY A 23 5.53 -17.54 -7.67
CA GLY A 23 4.43 -17.89 -8.58
C GLY A 23 3.13 -17.37 -8.00
N THR A 24 2.70 -16.22 -8.52
CA THR A 24 1.29 -15.88 -8.77
C THR A 24 0.30 -16.15 -7.63
N THR A 25 0.60 -15.73 -6.41
CA THR A 25 -0.50 -15.33 -5.53
C THR A 25 -0.91 -13.94 -5.99
N ASP A 26 -2.04 -13.82 -6.68
CA ASP A 26 -2.79 -12.56 -6.77
C ASP A 26 -3.25 -12.22 -5.34
N TYR A 27 -2.32 -11.73 -4.53
CA TYR A 27 -2.64 -11.24 -3.19
C TYR A 27 -3.40 -9.94 -3.40
N ALA A 28 -4.73 -10.02 -3.37
CA ALA A 28 -5.57 -8.84 -3.25
C ALA A 28 -5.06 -8.06 -2.03
N PRO A 29 -4.72 -6.78 -2.18
CA PRO A 29 -4.12 -6.04 -1.09
C PRO A 29 -5.12 -5.93 0.05
N LEU A 30 -4.61 -6.02 1.29
CA LEU A 30 -5.41 -5.75 2.46
C LEU A 30 -5.83 -4.28 2.43
N VAL A 31 -7.12 -3.99 2.19
CA VAL A 31 -7.60 -2.62 2.12
C VAL A 31 -7.89 -2.12 3.53
N GLN A 32 -7.16 -1.08 3.94
CA GLN A 32 -7.36 -0.40 5.20
C GLN A 32 -8.37 0.72 5.03
N SER A 33 -9.41 0.70 5.86
CA SER A 33 -10.49 1.69 5.82
C SER A 33 -10.08 3.03 6.44
N SER A 34 -9.00 3.06 7.22
CA SER A 34 -8.47 4.25 7.87
C SER A 34 -6.93 4.24 7.89
N PRO A 35 -6.26 5.40 7.88
CA PRO A 35 -4.84 5.54 8.21
C PRO A 35 -4.44 4.91 9.55
N GLU A 36 -5.38 4.84 10.50
CA GLU A 36 -5.14 4.29 11.85
C GLU A 36 -5.26 2.76 11.92
N SER A 37 -5.68 2.11 10.84
CA SER A 37 -5.87 0.66 10.85
C SER A 37 -4.53 -0.07 10.99
N VAL A 38 -4.53 -1.09 11.86
CA VAL A 38 -3.35 -1.92 12.14
C VAL A 38 -3.04 -2.82 10.96
N THR A 39 -1.82 -2.76 10.45
CA THR A 39 -1.27 -3.77 9.55
C THR A 39 -0.55 -4.83 10.35
N ARG A 40 -1.04 -6.08 10.28
CA ARG A 40 -0.42 -7.23 10.94
C ARG A 40 0.51 -7.94 9.97
N VAL A 41 1.72 -8.26 10.42
CA VAL A 41 2.72 -8.98 9.64
C VAL A 41 3.54 -9.88 10.56
N ALA A 42 3.69 -11.16 10.23
CA ALA A 42 4.52 -12.06 11.01
C ALA A 42 5.99 -12.00 10.58
N PRO A 43 6.96 -12.31 11.45
CA PRO A 43 8.36 -12.48 11.05
C PRO A 43 8.50 -13.48 9.89
N GLY A 44 9.24 -13.11 8.86
CA GLY A 44 9.39 -13.88 7.62
C GLY A 44 8.26 -13.71 6.61
N GLN A 45 7.28 -12.86 6.88
CA GLN A 45 6.13 -12.61 6.02
C GLN A 45 6.29 -11.31 5.21
N THR A 46 5.65 -11.29 4.04
CA THR A 46 5.37 -10.08 3.27
C THR A 46 3.87 -9.92 3.10
N VAL A 47 3.36 -8.70 3.29
CA VAL A 47 1.96 -8.34 3.04
C VAL A 47 1.89 -7.12 2.12
N TYR A 48 0.86 -7.11 1.27
CA TYR A 48 0.51 -5.94 0.46
C TYR A 48 -0.72 -5.28 1.08
N VAL A 49 -0.60 -4.00 1.42
CA VAL A 49 -1.63 -3.25 2.14
C VAL A 49 -1.91 -1.93 1.45
N GLN A 50 -3.19 -1.64 1.23
CA GLN A 50 -3.63 -0.40 0.62
C GLN A 50 -4.23 0.53 1.67
N TYR A 51 -3.62 1.69 1.84
CA TYR A 51 -4.15 2.78 2.66
C TYR A 51 -4.78 3.87 1.79
N THR A 52 -5.78 4.53 2.35
CA THR A 52 -6.39 5.73 1.77
C THR A 52 -6.15 6.90 2.71
N TYR A 53 -5.53 7.96 2.21
CA TYR A 53 -5.22 9.17 2.96
C TYR A 53 -6.02 10.34 2.38
N PRO A 54 -6.73 11.12 3.21
CA PRO A 54 -7.29 12.40 2.79
C PRO A 54 -6.20 13.29 2.17
N ARG A 55 -6.54 14.05 1.13
CA ARG A 55 -5.59 14.95 0.45
C ARG A 55 -4.80 15.83 1.43
N ALA A 56 -5.49 16.39 2.43
CA ALA A 56 -4.89 17.28 3.43
C ALA A 56 -3.75 16.67 4.27
N LEU A 57 -3.62 15.33 4.33
CA LEU A 57 -2.48 14.70 5.03
C LEU A 57 -1.18 14.71 4.23
N LEU A 58 -1.29 14.85 2.90
CA LEU A 58 -0.15 14.79 1.98
C LEU A 58 0.06 16.11 1.24
N ASP A 59 -0.90 17.03 1.33
CA ASP A 59 -0.94 18.30 0.61
C ASP A 59 -1.28 19.47 1.53
N GLU A 60 -0.29 19.93 2.30
CA GLU A 60 -0.48 20.99 3.30
C GLU A 60 -0.58 22.40 2.69
N ASN A 61 -0.08 22.61 1.46
CA ASN A 61 0.02 23.93 0.82
C ASN A 61 -0.58 23.95 -0.61
N ASP A 62 -1.56 23.08 -0.86
CA ASP A 62 -2.23 22.95 -2.17
C ASP A 62 -1.25 22.75 -3.35
N ALA A 63 -0.05 22.22 -3.08
CA ALA A 63 0.99 22.01 -4.08
C ALA A 63 0.56 21.01 -5.16
N PHE A 64 -0.49 20.24 -4.91
CA PHE A 64 -1.02 19.23 -5.82
C PHE A 64 -2.37 19.59 -6.45
N ASP A 65 -2.87 20.82 -6.29
CA ASP A 65 -4.15 21.29 -6.87
C ASP A 65 -4.26 20.94 -8.35
N ALA A 66 -3.24 21.30 -9.14
CA ALA A 66 -3.22 21.05 -10.58
C ALA A 66 -3.36 19.56 -10.94
N TYR A 67 -2.87 18.65 -10.09
CA TYR A 67 -3.03 17.21 -10.31
C TYR A 67 -4.43 16.71 -9.97
N PHE A 68 -5.09 17.31 -8.98
CA PHE A 68 -6.47 16.93 -8.64
C PHE A 68 -7.47 17.58 -9.60
N ASP A 69 -7.27 18.83 -10.00
CA ASP A 69 -8.16 19.57 -10.91
C ASP A 69 -8.27 18.95 -12.29
N ASP A 70 -7.19 18.37 -12.79
CA ASP A 70 -7.17 17.67 -14.07
C ASP A 70 -7.91 16.31 -14.02
N LEU A 71 -8.32 15.82 -12.84
CA LEU A 71 -9.21 14.65 -12.74
C LEU A 71 -10.66 15.03 -13.11
N THR A 72 -11.06 14.66 -14.32
CA THR A 72 -12.40 14.96 -14.84
C THR A 72 -13.35 13.76 -14.68
N PHE A 73 -14.52 13.98 -14.07
CA PHE A 73 -15.56 12.95 -13.97
C PHE A 73 -16.20 12.64 -15.33
N ASN A 74 -16.54 11.36 -15.53
CA ASN A 74 -17.36 10.95 -16.65
C ASN A 74 -18.86 10.97 -16.28
N TYR A 75 -19.61 11.87 -16.89
CA TYR A 75 -21.05 12.03 -16.67
C TYR A 75 -21.94 11.28 -17.67
N SER A 76 -21.36 10.59 -18.66
CA SER A 76 -22.09 10.07 -19.84
C SER A 76 -23.20 9.07 -19.53
N GLY A 77 -23.19 8.46 -18.34
CA GLY A 77 -24.21 7.50 -17.88
C GLY A 77 -25.13 8.01 -16.77
N ALA A 78 -24.93 9.25 -16.30
CA ALA A 78 -25.67 9.79 -15.17
C ALA A 78 -27.02 10.36 -15.62
N SER A 79 -28.10 9.89 -15.01
CA SER A 79 -29.47 10.32 -15.28
C SER A 79 -30.33 10.25 -14.02
N ALA A 80 -31.56 10.76 -14.08
CA ALA A 80 -32.48 10.69 -12.94
C ALA A 80 -32.80 9.25 -12.51
N SER A 81 -32.86 8.31 -13.46
CA SER A 81 -33.08 6.88 -13.20
C SER A 81 -31.80 6.11 -12.86
N ASN A 82 -30.63 6.68 -13.18
CA ASN A 82 -29.32 6.12 -12.86
C ASN A 82 -28.35 7.24 -12.43
N PRO A 83 -28.46 7.76 -11.19
CA PRO A 83 -27.64 8.86 -10.72
C PRO A 83 -26.27 8.34 -10.26
N THR A 84 -25.53 7.68 -11.15
CA THR A 84 -24.21 7.13 -10.84
C THR A 84 -23.16 7.80 -11.72
N VAL A 85 -22.18 8.41 -11.06
CA VAL A 85 -20.94 8.90 -11.66
C VAL A 85 -19.80 8.09 -11.03
N PRO A 86 -18.90 7.47 -11.84
CA PRO A 86 -17.79 6.69 -11.31
C PRO A 86 -16.73 7.58 -10.66
N ASP A 87 -15.95 6.98 -9.76
CA ASP A 87 -14.71 7.58 -9.26
C ASP A 87 -13.74 7.86 -10.42
N VAL A 88 -12.96 8.93 -10.30
CA VAL A 88 -11.86 9.22 -11.23
C VAL A 88 -10.55 9.12 -10.48
N SER A 89 -9.56 8.46 -11.10
CA SER A 89 -8.26 8.23 -10.48
C SER A 89 -7.13 8.26 -11.49
N ARG A 90 -5.92 8.56 -11.01
CA ARG A 90 -4.72 8.61 -11.84
C ARG A 90 -3.47 8.22 -11.04
N PRO A 91 -2.51 7.48 -11.64
CA PRO A 91 -1.22 7.23 -11.01
C PRO A 91 -0.48 8.54 -10.67
N ALA A 92 0.05 8.62 -9.46
CA ALA A 92 0.84 9.75 -8.98
C ALA A 92 2.32 9.36 -8.90
N ASN A 93 2.90 9.03 -10.06
CA ASN A 93 4.30 8.56 -10.15
C ASN A 93 5.33 9.62 -9.73
N TRP A 94 4.91 10.88 -9.62
CA TRP A 94 5.71 11.99 -9.14
C TRP A 94 5.83 12.02 -7.61
N LEU A 95 4.97 11.32 -6.87
CA LEU A 95 5.06 11.18 -5.42
C LEU A 95 5.82 9.89 -5.10
N THR A 96 7.02 10.03 -4.54
CA THR A 96 7.96 8.92 -4.34
C THR A 96 8.33 8.77 -2.87
N LEU A 97 8.81 7.59 -2.49
CA LEU A 97 9.36 7.36 -1.15
C LEU A 97 10.64 8.17 -0.98
N LYS A 98 10.70 9.02 0.05
CA LYS A 98 11.95 9.66 0.47
C LYS A 98 12.65 8.83 1.55
N THR A 99 11.94 8.56 2.63
CA THR A 99 12.43 7.80 3.79
C THR A 99 11.30 7.03 4.45
N PHE A 100 11.65 5.99 5.20
CA PHE A 100 10.74 5.36 6.15
C PHE A 100 11.48 5.10 7.46
N ASP A 101 10.72 5.08 8.54
CA ASP A 101 11.15 4.68 9.87
C ASP A 101 10.19 3.60 10.37
N ALA A 102 10.73 2.45 10.73
CA ALA A 102 9.98 1.25 11.07
C ALA A 102 10.77 0.38 12.06
N PRO A 103 10.11 -0.55 12.77
CA PRO A 103 10.79 -1.47 13.69
C PRO A 103 11.92 -2.24 13.00
N LYS A 104 12.90 -2.66 13.79
CA LYS A 104 14.08 -3.36 13.27
C LYS A 104 13.65 -4.62 12.52
N GLY A 105 14.19 -4.78 11.30
CA GLY A 105 13.89 -5.92 10.43
C GLY A 105 12.59 -5.77 9.62
N VAL A 106 11.90 -4.63 9.72
CA VAL A 106 10.73 -4.31 8.88
C VAL A 106 11.14 -3.38 7.74
N THR A 107 10.63 -3.66 6.54
CA THR A 107 10.77 -2.83 5.36
C THR A 107 9.40 -2.40 4.87
N ILE A 108 9.28 -1.14 4.46
CA ILE A 108 8.05 -0.57 3.91
C ILE A 108 8.39 0.05 2.56
N THR A 109 7.68 -0.34 1.52
CA THR A 109 7.90 0.21 0.18
C THR A 109 6.56 0.53 -0.47
N PRO A 110 6.28 1.79 -0.81
CA PRO A 110 5.13 2.12 -1.65
C PRO A 110 5.38 1.57 -3.05
N THR A 111 4.49 0.70 -3.49
CA THR A 111 4.55 0.05 -4.81
C THR A 111 3.67 0.75 -5.84
N LYS A 112 2.62 1.44 -5.38
CA LYS A 112 1.73 2.23 -6.23
C LYS A 112 1.14 3.39 -5.42
N VAL A 113 1.15 4.58 -6.01
CA VAL A 113 0.46 5.76 -5.48
C VAL A 113 -0.53 6.24 -6.53
N THR A 114 -1.76 6.49 -6.12
CA THR A 114 -2.85 6.95 -6.99
C THR A 114 -3.55 8.12 -6.33
N ILE A 115 -3.80 9.21 -7.08
CA ILE A 115 -4.72 10.27 -6.65
C ILE A 115 -6.12 9.97 -7.16
N MET A 116 -7.13 10.33 -6.39
CA MET A 116 -8.52 10.00 -6.70
C MET A 116 -9.48 11.10 -6.24
N ARG A 117 -10.49 11.39 -7.07
CA ARG A 117 -11.73 12.02 -6.63
C ARG A 117 -12.77 10.91 -6.44
N LYS A 118 -13.06 10.58 -5.18
CA LYS A 118 -14.01 9.54 -4.81
C LYS A 118 -15.40 10.11 -4.66
N VAL A 119 -16.33 9.65 -5.47
CA VAL A 119 -17.73 10.08 -5.46
C VAL A 119 -18.40 9.57 -4.19
N ASN A 120 -18.92 10.51 -3.40
CA ASN A 120 -19.70 10.22 -2.20
C ASN A 120 -21.21 10.25 -2.49
N LYS A 121 -21.62 11.13 -3.39
CA LYS A 121 -23.03 11.31 -3.76
C LYS A 121 -23.14 11.93 -5.14
N THR A 122 -24.05 11.40 -5.95
CA THR A 122 -24.48 12.02 -7.20
C THR A 122 -25.95 12.39 -7.06
N THR A 123 -26.33 13.57 -7.54
CA THR A 123 -27.71 14.05 -7.55
C THR A 123 -28.02 14.61 -8.93
N VAL A 124 -29.13 14.15 -9.52
CA VAL A 124 -29.60 14.64 -10.83
C VAL A 124 -30.87 15.44 -10.59
N SER A 125 -30.89 16.70 -11.00
CA SER A 125 -32.04 17.59 -10.87
C SER A 125 -32.11 18.54 -12.04
N MET A 126 -33.30 18.69 -12.63
CA MET A 126 -33.57 19.64 -13.74
C MET A 126 -32.55 19.59 -14.88
N GLY A 127 -32.07 18.39 -15.25
CA GLY A 127 -31.08 18.19 -16.32
C GLY A 127 -29.62 18.41 -15.92
N SER A 128 -29.34 18.81 -14.68
CA SER A 128 -27.99 18.98 -14.14
C SER A 128 -27.56 17.79 -13.28
N VAL A 129 -26.31 17.36 -13.44
CA VAL A 129 -25.67 16.34 -12.60
C VAL A 129 -24.73 17.04 -11.62
N ASN A 130 -24.98 16.85 -10.32
CA ASN A 130 -24.15 17.37 -9.25
C ASN A 130 -23.47 16.22 -8.51
N VAL A 131 -22.14 16.30 -8.38
CA VAL A 131 -21.32 15.29 -7.71
C VAL A 131 -20.69 15.89 -6.46
N ARG A 132 -20.87 15.22 -5.33
CA ARG A 132 -20.09 15.46 -4.11
C ARG A 132 -19.02 14.38 -4.02
N TYR A 133 -17.79 14.77 -3.81
CA TYR A 133 -16.65 13.87 -3.78
C TYR A 133 -15.63 14.28 -2.71
N ASN A 134 -14.72 13.36 -2.39
CA ASN A 134 -13.53 13.63 -1.60
C ASN A 134 -12.28 13.43 -2.46
N GLU A 135 -11.26 14.24 -2.21
CA GLU A 135 -9.93 14.08 -2.79
C GLU A 135 -9.05 13.30 -1.82
N GLN A 136 -8.39 12.26 -2.35
CA GLN A 136 -7.62 11.34 -1.55
C GLN A 136 -6.46 10.71 -2.34
N PHE A 137 -5.43 10.31 -1.59
CA PHE A 137 -4.36 9.44 -2.05
C PHE A 137 -4.68 8.01 -1.68
N GLN A 138 -4.47 7.09 -2.62
CA GLN A 138 -4.50 5.65 -2.39
C GLN A 138 -3.09 5.12 -2.59
N VAL A 139 -2.52 4.55 -1.53
CA VAL A 139 -1.15 4.05 -1.51
C VAL A 139 -1.14 2.56 -1.22
N LEU A 140 -0.58 1.79 -2.15
CA LEU A 140 -0.31 0.37 -1.96
C LEU A 140 1.12 0.18 -1.47
N TYR A 141 1.27 -0.31 -0.25
CA TYR A 141 2.55 -0.67 0.33
C TYR A 141 2.81 -2.17 0.22
N LYS A 142 4.08 -2.51 0.01
CA LYS A 142 4.65 -3.80 0.35
C LYS A 142 5.33 -3.65 1.72
N VAL A 143 4.83 -4.38 2.72
CA VAL A 143 5.41 -4.43 4.06
C VAL A 143 6.01 -5.82 4.26
N SER A 144 7.31 -5.90 4.54
CA SER A 144 8.01 -7.18 4.74
C SER A 144 8.72 -7.17 6.08
N ALA A 145 8.50 -8.21 6.89
CA ALA A 145 9.23 -8.43 8.13
C ALA A 145 10.24 -9.57 7.93
N ALA A 146 11.50 -9.33 8.26
CA ALA A 146 12.52 -10.36 8.29
C ALA A 146 12.17 -11.45 9.32
N ALA A 147 12.76 -12.65 9.20
CA ALA A 147 12.50 -13.75 10.13
C ALA A 147 12.92 -13.43 11.58
N ASP A 148 13.87 -12.51 11.75
CA ASP A 148 14.39 -11.99 13.02
C ASP A 148 13.87 -10.58 13.34
N ALA A 149 12.80 -10.12 12.68
CA ALA A 149 12.21 -8.82 12.92
C ALA A 149 11.74 -8.66 14.38
N GLU A 150 11.90 -7.46 14.91
CA GLU A 150 11.43 -7.11 16.25
C GLU A 150 9.91 -7.21 16.32
N THR A 151 9.40 -7.87 17.34
CA THR A 151 7.97 -8.07 17.56
C THR A 151 7.40 -6.98 18.44
N GLY A 152 6.25 -6.42 18.08
CA GLY A 152 5.67 -5.30 18.79
C GLY A 152 4.56 -4.61 18.01
N VAL A 153 3.92 -3.64 18.67
CA VAL A 153 3.01 -2.70 18.03
C VAL A 153 3.72 -1.36 17.98
N ASP A 154 3.95 -0.86 16.77
CA ASP A 154 4.75 0.34 16.53
C ASP A 154 4.12 1.22 15.45
N LEU A 155 4.36 2.52 15.59
CA LEU A 155 3.96 3.50 14.59
C LEU A 155 5.11 3.74 13.61
N ALA A 156 5.01 3.13 12.43
CA ALA A 156 5.95 3.41 11.36
C ALA A 156 5.63 4.76 10.70
N SER A 157 6.67 5.46 10.26
CA SER A 157 6.56 6.72 9.53
C SER A 157 7.04 6.52 8.10
N VAL A 158 6.30 7.04 7.13
CA VAL A 158 6.69 7.05 5.73
C VAL A 158 6.66 8.49 5.22
N THR A 159 7.81 8.97 4.76
CA THR A 159 7.95 10.28 4.16
C THR A 159 7.90 10.15 2.65
N PHE A 160 6.91 10.79 2.04
CA PHE A 160 6.85 10.98 0.60
C PHE A 160 7.51 12.28 0.19
N THR A 161 8.04 12.33 -1.02
CA THR A 161 8.51 13.57 -1.65
C THR A 161 7.99 13.68 -3.07
N SER A 162 7.66 14.91 -3.45
CA SER A 162 7.35 15.31 -4.83
C SER A 162 8.49 16.09 -5.48
N GLY A 163 9.60 16.28 -4.76
CA GLY A 163 10.67 17.23 -5.11
C GLY A 163 10.33 18.70 -4.80
N LYS A 164 9.05 19.04 -4.56
CA LYS A 164 8.60 20.39 -4.16
C LYS A 164 8.24 20.46 -2.68
N GLN A 165 7.60 19.42 -2.18
CA GLN A 165 7.25 19.25 -0.77
C GLN A 165 7.45 17.80 -0.35
N ASP A 166 7.70 17.64 0.94
CA ASP A 166 7.70 16.37 1.63
C ASP A 166 6.44 16.27 2.50
N ALA A 167 5.94 15.05 2.67
CA ALA A 167 4.79 14.81 3.53
C ALA A 167 4.95 13.48 4.26
N ASP A 168 4.61 13.49 5.55
CA ASP A 168 4.72 12.32 6.42
C ASP A 168 3.36 11.69 6.64
N VAL A 169 3.29 10.37 6.44
CA VAL A 169 2.14 9.57 6.86
C VAL A 169 2.57 8.50 7.84
N LYS A 170 1.64 8.08 8.69
CA LYS A 170 1.89 7.04 9.68
C LYS A 170 1.18 5.74 9.29
N LEU A 171 1.81 4.62 9.61
CA LEU A 171 1.25 3.29 9.47
C LEU A 171 1.36 2.59 10.83
N LEU A 172 0.24 2.16 11.37
CA LEU A 172 0.24 1.36 12.59
C LEU A 172 0.57 -0.09 12.25
N LEU A 173 1.72 -0.58 12.72
CA LEU A 173 2.20 -1.93 12.46
C LEU A 173 2.08 -2.79 13.71
N ASN A 174 1.74 -4.06 13.52
CA ASN A 174 1.81 -5.08 14.54
C ASN A 174 2.60 -6.27 14.00
N VAL A 175 3.82 -6.42 14.49
CA VAL A 175 4.69 -7.56 14.18
C VAL A 175 4.48 -8.62 15.25
N ASN A 176 3.74 -9.68 14.92
CA ASN A 176 3.40 -10.75 15.85
C ASN A 176 3.72 -12.14 15.30
N LYS A 177 3.99 -13.08 16.20
CA LYS A 177 4.18 -14.50 15.86
C LYS A 177 2.85 -15.19 15.56
#